data_AF-A0A941UWD0-F1
#
_entry.id   AF-A0A941UWD0-F1
#
_cell.length_a   1.000
_cell.length_b   1.000
_cell.length_c   1.000
_cell.angle_alpha   90.00
_cell.angle_beta   90.00
_cell.angle_gamma   90.00
#
_symmetry.space_group_name_H-M   'P 1'
#
loop_
_entity.id
_entity.type
_entity.pdbx_description
1 polymer ?
#
loop_
_entity_poly.entity_id
_entity_poly.type
_entity_poly.pdbx_seq_one_letter_code
_entity_poly.pdbx_strand_id
1 'polypeptide(L)'
;MTCQLALAAVLAWMSGLAPTLQPGLFALTALAIAFLSASQDVVVDAYRTDLLEARERGLGGSLSVFGYRLAMILSGGIAFIWAEQWGSWPRVYLTMAGIMVAAAAVSFLLLPPLPKAAQPLDTDPGREFLGFLAMMAGVIAGALLSRWILVAAGLDPDDPNKWIRLVFVLAGIVTALPLGWWAARKAGFETLNRSLSGYFRQPGAWAFLLLIVLYKLGDAFAGSLTTPFLIKGMAFTQAEVGIINKVIGLWLTIFGALAAGAVMLRIRLDQALLAFGVLQLVSNLGFWLLAVSG
;
A
#
# COMPACT_ATOMS: atom_id res chain seq x y z
N MET A 1 -4.65 -18.60 -2.73
CA MET A 1 -4.37 -19.63 -3.76
C MET A 1 -4.76 -19.20 -5.16
N THR A 2 -6.05 -18.95 -5.44
CA THR A 2 -6.53 -18.54 -6.77
C THR A 2 -5.83 -17.29 -7.30
N CYS A 3 -5.66 -16.26 -6.46
CA CYS A 3 -4.94 -15.03 -6.83
C CYS A 3 -3.46 -15.30 -7.16
N GLN A 4 -2.77 -16.16 -6.40
CA GLN A 4 -1.34 -16.48 -6.63
C GLN A 4 -1.15 -17.22 -7.97
N LEU A 5 -2.01 -18.18 -8.29
CA LEU A 5 -1.98 -18.89 -9.57
C LEU A 5 -2.36 -17.97 -10.74
N ALA A 6 -3.34 -17.08 -10.55
CA ALA A 6 -3.71 -16.08 -11.54
C ALA A 6 -2.55 -15.11 -11.80
N LEU A 7 -1.87 -14.62 -10.75
CA LEU A 7 -0.67 -13.78 -10.89
C LEU A 7 0.45 -14.51 -11.63
N ALA A 8 0.68 -15.79 -11.32
CA ALA A 8 1.66 -16.60 -12.05
C ALA A 8 1.33 -16.68 -13.54
N ALA A 9 0.07 -16.94 -13.89
CA ALA A 9 -0.38 -17.01 -15.28
C ALA A 9 -0.21 -15.66 -16.01
N VAL A 10 -0.58 -14.55 -15.37
CA VAL A 10 -0.48 -13.21 -15.96
C VAL A 10 0.99 -12.77 -16.09
N LEU A 11 1.86 -13.11 -15.13
CA LEU A 11 3.31 -12.89 -15.25
C LEU A 11 3.93 -13.71 -16.37
N ALA A 12 3.54 -14.99 -16.51
CA ALA A 12 3.98 -15.84 -17.61
C ALA A 12 3.51 -15.28 -18.96
N TRP A 13 2.29 -14.75 -19.03
CA TRP A 13 1.78 -14.06 -20.22
C TRP A 13 2.61 -12.80 -20.53
N MET A 14 2.87 -11.96 -19.51
CA MET A 14 3.68 -10.74 -19.63
C MET A 14 5.08 -11.02 -20.16
N SER A 15 5.65 -12.20 -19.87
CA SER A 15 6.97 -12.60 -20.37
C SER A 15 7.05 -12.67 -21.89
N GLY A 16 5.93 -12.95 -22.58
CA GLY A 16 5.87 -12.99 -24.04
C GLY A 16 5.64 -11.63 -24.70
N LEU A 17 5.40 -10.57 -23.93
CA LEU A 17 5.04 -9.26 -24.47
C LEU A 17 6.26 -8.36 -24.61
N ALA A 18 6.45 -7.82 -25.82
CA ALA A 18 7.45 -6.79 -26.07
C ALA A 18 6.86 -5.39 -25.73
N PRO A 19 7.40 -4.66 -24.74
CA PRO A 19 6.88 -3.35 -24.34
C PRO A 19 6.93 -2.32 -25.47
N THR A 20 7.87 -2.48 -26.39
CA THR A 20 8.09 -1.58 -27.54
C THR A 20 7.13 -1.85 -28.69
N LEU A 21 6.70 -3.10 -28.89
CA LEU A 21 5.82 -3.48 -30.01
C LEU A 21 4.34 -3.36 -29.63
N GLN A 22 3.99 -3.64 -28.37
CA GLN A 22 2.59 -3.69 -27.91
C GLN A 22 2.42 -2.99 -26.54
N PRO A 23 2.70 -1.67 -26.44
CA PRO A 23 2.67 -0.95 -25.17
C PRO A 23 1.29 -0.99 -24.49
N GLY A 24 0.19 -0.95 -25.27
CA GLY A 24 -1.16 -1.02 -24.74
C GLY A 24 -1.48 -2.35 -24.06
N LEU A 25 -1.14 -3.48 -24.70
CA LEU A 25 -1.37 -4.81 -24.13
C LEU A 25 -0.46 -5.05 -22.91
N PHE A 26 0.77 -4.55 -22.95
CA PHE A 26 1.68 -4.58 -21.80
C PHE A 26 1.11 -3.80 -20.62
N ALA A 27 0.57 -2.60 -20.85
CA ALA A 27 -0.06 -1.78 -19.81
C ALA A 27 -1.32 -2.44 -19.23
N LEU A 28 -2.18 -3.05 -20.06
CA LEU A 28 -3.34 -3.82 -19.58
C LEU A 28 -2.92 -5.02 -18.73
N THR A 29 -1.85 -5.71 -19.11
CA THR A 29 -1.31 -6.85 -18.35
C THR A 29 -0.75 -6.38 -17.01
N ALA A 30 -0.02 -5.25 -16.99
CA ALA A 30 0.47 -4.64 -15.75
C ALA A 30 -0.68 -4.20 -14.82
N LEU A 31 -1.76 -3.66 -15.39
CA LEU A 31 -2.99 -3.33 -14.64
C LEU A 31 -3.63 -4.58 -14.03
N ALA A 32 -3.71 -5.68 -14.78
CA ALA A 32 -4.23 -6.95 -14.29
C ALA A 32 -3.37 -7.50 -13.13
N ILE A 33 -2.04 -7.42 -13.24
CA ILE A 33 -1.12 -7.79 -12.15
C ILE A 33 -1.37 -6.93 -10.92
N ALA A 34 -1.49 -5.61 -11.08
CA ALA A 34 -1.75 -4.70 -9.97
C ALA A 34 -3.08 -5.00 -9.27
N PHE A 35 -4.14 -5.27 -10.04
CA PHE A 35 -5.46 -5.63 -9.51
C PHE A 35 -5.44 -6.97 -8.74
N LEU A 36 -4.82 -8.01 -9.32
CA LEU A 36 -4.69 -9.31 -8.68
C LEU A 36 -3.79 -9.26 -7.43
N SER A 37 -2.72 -8.46 -7.46
CA SER A 37 -1.84 -8.25 -6.31
C SER A 37 -2.57 -7.56 -5.18
N ALA A 38 -3.30 -6.48 -5.46
CA ALA A 38 -4.10 -5.78 -4.45
C ALA A 38 -5.15 -6.71 -3.83
N SER A 39 -5.79 -7.56 -4.65
CA SER A 39 -6.74 -8.57 -4.17
C SER A 39 -6.07 -9.61 -3.27
N GLN A 40 -4.87 -10.07 -3.64
CA GLN A 40 -4.09 -11.00 -2.83
C GLN A 40 -3.71 -10.39 -1.47
N ASP A 41 -3.27 -9.14 -1.44
CA ASP A 41 -2.88 -8.46 -0.21
C ASP A 41 -4.06 -8.39 0.77
N VAL A 42 -5.24 -7.97 0.29
CA VAL A 42 -6.47 -7.92 1.10
C VAL A 42 -6.85 -9.31 1.65
N VAL A 43 -6.75 -10.36 0.84
CA VAL A 43 -7.09 -11.73 1.28
C VAL A 43 -6.09 -12.25 2.32
N VAL A 44 -4.79 -11.98 2.15
CA VAL A 44 -3.76 -12.39 3.12
C VAL A 44 -3.91 -11.65 4.44
N ASP A 45 -4.23 -10.36 4.41
CA ASP A 45 -4.47 -9.56 5.61
C ASP A 45 -5.73 -10.00 6.36
N ALA A 46 -6.80 -10.33 5.63
CA ALA A 46 -8.01 -10.91 6.21
C ALA A 46 -7.73 -12.28 6.85
N TYR A 47 -7.07 -13.19 6.11
CA TYR A 47 -6.68 -14.52 6.61
C TYR A 47 -5.87 -14.43 7.90
N ARG A 48 -4.88 -13.53 7.94
CA ARG A 48 -4.05 -13.34 9.14
C ARG A 48 -4.86 -12.81 10.32
N THR A 49 -5.79 -11.89 10.08
CA THR A 49 -6.63 -11.31 11.14
C THR A 49 -7.56 -12.34 11.76
N ASP A 50 -8.07 -13.26 10.93
CA ASP A 50 -8.96 -14.34 11.35
C ASP A 50 -8.21 -15.51 12.00
N LEU A 51 -6.95 -15.76 11.61
CA LEU A 51 -6.12 -16.83 12.17
C LEU A 51 -5.51 -16.47 13.53
N LEU A 52 -5.05 -15.22 13.70
CA LEU A 52 -4.27 -14.82 14.88
C LEU A 52 -5.12 -14.30 16.03
N GLU A 53 -4.89 -14.85 17.22
CA GLU A 53 -5.48 -14.35 18.45
C GLU A 53 -4.99 -12.94 18.79
N ALA A 54 -5.80 -12.18 19.56
CA ALA A 54 -5.51 -10.78 19.88
C ALA A 54 -4.12 -10.56 20.52
N ARG A 55 -3.63 -11.53 21.30
CA ARG A 55 -2.31 -11.48 21.94
C ARG A 55 -1.15 -11.72 20.96
N GLU A 56 -1.40 -12.45 19.87
CA GLU A 56 -0.39 -12.85 18.88
C GLU A 56 -0.30 -11.87 17.70
N ARG A 57 -1.30 -11.00 17.52
CA ARG A 57 -1.37 -10.04 16.41
C ARG A 57 -0.13 -9.15 16.29
N GLY A 58 0.49 -8.77 17.41
CA GLY A 58 1.73 -7.97 17.42
C GLY A 58 2.90 -8.72 16.79
N LEU A 59 3.16 -9.95 17.25
CA LEU A 59 4.16 -10.84 16.66
C LEU A 59 3.86 -11.16 15.19
N GLY A 60 2.62 -11.54 14.89
CA GLY A 60 2.21 -11.81 13.52
C GLY A 60 2.42 -10.60 12.61
N GLY A 61 2.26 -9.38 13.15
CA GLY A 61 2.57 -8.12 12.45
C GLY A 61 4.02 -8.01 12.05
N SER A 62 4.90 -8.25 13.01
CA SER A 62 6.34 -8.22 12.76
C SER A 62 6.78 -9.26 11.73
N LEU A 63 6.22 -10.48 11.78
CA LEU A 63 6.52 -11.55 10.82
C LEU A 63 5.98 -11.24 9.42
N SER A 64 4.79 -10.62 9.31
CA SER A 64 4.29 -10.14 8.00
C SER A 64 5.18 -9.07 7.41
N VAL A 65 5.63 -8.09 8.21
CA VAL A 65 6.56 -7.05 7.75
C VAL A 65 7.89 -7.68 7.32
N PHE A 66 8.40 -8.64 8.08
CA PHE A 66 9.61 -9.40 7.72
C PHE A 66 9.46 -10.08 6.36
N GLY A 67 8.39 -10.86 6.17
CA GLY A 67 8.10 -11.54 4.90
C GLY A 67 7.94 -10.56 3.73
N TYR A 68 7.21 -9.45 3.94
CA TYR A 68 7.04 -8.39 2.95
C TYR A 68 8.38 -7.76 2.54
N ARG A 69 9.28 -7.51 3.51
CA ARG A 69 10.60 -6.94 3.26
C ARG A 69 11.50 -7.90 2.48
N LEU A 70 11.47 -9.20 2.80
CA LEU A 70 12.14 -10.23 1.99
C LEU A 70 11.60 -10.26 0.56
N ALA A 71 10.28 -10.18 0.40
CA ALA A 71 9.66 -10.15 -0.92
C ALA A 71 10.10 -8.93 -1.74
N MET A 72 10.25 -7.74 -1.13
CA MET A 72 10.79 -6.56 -1.82
C MET A 72 12.27 -6.69 -2.21
N ILE A 73 13.10 -7.39 -1.43
CA ILE A 73 14.48 -7.70 -1.84
C ILE A 73 14.46 -8.55 -3.10
N LEU A 74 13.59 -9.56 -3.11
CA LEU A 74 13.46 -10.49 -4.23
C LEU A 74 12.89 -9.82 -5.48
N SER A 75 11.76 -9.12 -5.37
CA SER A 75 11.05 -8.51 -6.49
C SER A 75 11.68 -7.21 -6.99
N GLY A 76 12.42 -6.51 -6.12
CA GLY A 76 13.19 -5.32 -6.48
C GLY A 76 14.63 -5.69 -6.83
N GLY A 77 15.48 -5.79 -5.81
CA GLY A 77 16.93 -5.91 -5.98
C GLY A 77 17.36 -7.13 -6.79
N ILE A 78 16.91 -8.33 -6.41
CA ILE A 78 17.32 -9.57 -7.07
C ILE A 78 16.77 -9.65 -8.50
N ALA A 79 15.51 -9.24 -8.72
CA ALA A 79 14.91 -9.23 -10.05
C ALA A 79 15.69 -8.34 -11.04
N PHE A 80 16.17 -7.16 -10.60
CA PHE A 80 17.04 -6.32 -11.45
C PHE A 80 18.39 -6.97 -11.74
N ILE A 81 19.01 -7.62 -10.75
CA ILE A 81 20.27 -8.35 -10.95
C ILE A 81 20.07 -9.47 -11.98
N TRP A 82 18.97 -10.22 -11.89
CA TRP A 82 18.63 -11.24 -12.89
C TRP A 82 18.39 -10.63 -14.27
N ALA A 83 17.69 -9.50 -14.35
CA ALA A 83 17.42 -8.82 -15.62
C ALA A 83 18.72 -8.39 -16.30
N GLU A 84 19.66 -7.83 -15.55
CA GLU A 84 20.98 -7.41 -16.02
C GLU A 84 21.85 -8.61 -16.43
N GLN A 85 22.01 -9.60 -15.55
CA GLN A 85 22.89 -10.75 -15.80
C GLN A 85 22.39 -11.66 -16.92
N TRP A 86 21.07 -11.85 -17.03
CA TRP A 86 20.49 -12.71 -18.06
C TRP A 86 20.20 -11.96 -19.36
N GLY A 87 20.24 -10.61 -19.34
CA GLY A 87 19.89 -9.76 -20.46
C GLY A 87 18.46 -9.97 -20.98
N SER A 88 17.54 -10.50 -20.15
CA SER A 88 16.24 -10.97 -20.60
C SER A 88 15.16 -10.83 -19.53
N TRP A 89 14.34 -9.77 -19.65
CA TRP A 89 13.13 -9.57 -18.86
C TRP A 89 12.12 -10.73 -18.94
N PRO A 90 11.87 -11.35 -20.11
CA PRO A 90 11.03 -12.55 -20.20
C PRO A 90 11.43 -13.65 -19.22
N ARG A 91 12.73 -13.93 -19.10
CA ARG A 91 13.24 -14.95 -18.15
C ARG A 91 12.96 -14.55 -16.71
N VAL A 92 13.13 -13.28 -16.35
CA VAL A 92 12.79 -12.77 -15.02
C VAL A 92 11.31 -12.96 -14.69
N TYR A 93 10.41 -12.57 -15.61
CA TYR A 93 8.97 -12.74 -15.39
C TYR A 93 8.57 -14.22 -15.28
N LEU A 94 9.17 -15.12 -16.07
CA LEU A 94 8.95 -16.56 -15.95
C LEU A 94 9.44 -17.12 -14.60
N THR A 95 10.60 -16.68 -14.12
CA THR A 95 11.11 -17.06 -12.79
C THR A 95 10.17 -16.57 -11.69
N MET A 96 9.70 -15.32 -11.76
CA MET A 96 8.72 -14.79 -10.80
C MET A 96 7.40 -15.56 -10.83
N ALA A 97 6.91 -15.92 -12.02
CA ALA A 97 5.73 -16.77 -12.18
C ALA A 97 5.94 -18.15 -11.50
N GLY A 98 7.09 -18.79 -11.71
CA GLY A 98 7.45 -20.04 -11.05
C GLY A 98 7.48 -19.94 -9.52
N ILE A 99 8.02 -18.85 -8.98
CA ILE A 99 8.02 -18.57 -7.54
C ILE A 99 6.58 -18.41 -7.02
N MET A 100 5.71 -17.74 -7.77
CA MET A 100 4.29 -17.61 -7.40
C MET A 100 3.57 -18.96 -7.39
N VAL A 101 3.86 -19.87 -8.33
CA VAL A 101 3.33 -21.24 -8.31
C VAL A 101 3.83 -22.02 -7.09
N ALA A 102 5.12 -21.94 -6.79
CA ALA A 102 5.69 -22.60 -5.61
C ALA A 102 5.07 -22.05 -4.31
N ALA A 103 4.88 -20.74 -4.21
CA ALA A 103 4.20 -20.10 -3.08
C ALA A 103 2.73 -20.55 -2.97
N ALA A 104 2.03 -20.73 -4.09
CA ALA A 104 0.67 -21.26 -4.11
C ALA A 104 0.63 -22.72 -3.62
N ALA A 105 1.59 -23.56 -4.03
CA ALA A 105 1.70 -24.94 -3.58
C ALA A 105 2.00 -25.02 -2.08
N VAL A 106 2.95 -24.22 -1.58
CA VAL A 106 3.23 -24.08 -0.15
C VAL A 106 1.98 -23.64 0.61
N SER A 107 1.27 -22.65 0.08
CA SER A 107 0.02 -22.16 0.68
C SER A 107 -1.06 -23.25 0.74
N PHE A 108 -1.15 -24.11 -0.28
CA PHE A 108 -2.08 -25.23 -0.30
C PHE A 108 -1.78 -26.28 0.77
N LEU A 109 -0.51 -26.65 0.86
CA LEU A 109 -0.07 -27.84 1.59
C LEU A 109 0.12 -27.55 3.08
N LEU A 110 0.48 -26.32 3.44
CA LEU A 110 0.95 -25.97 4.78
C LEU A 110 0.04 -25.00 5.54
N LEU A 111 -0.86 -24.25 4.88
CA LEU A 111 -1.70 -23.30 5.60
C LEU A 111 -2.84 -24.02 6.34
N PRO A 112 -3.03 -23.74 7.64
CA PRO A 112 -4.14 -24.31 8.40
C PRO A 112 -5.48 -23.77 7.88
N PRO A 113 -6.54 -24.61 7.89
CA PRO A 113 -7.90 -24.16 7.59
C PRO A 113 -8.36 -23.15 8.64
N LEU A 114 -9.09 -22.11 8.21
CA LEU A 114 -9.60 -21.09 9.12
C LEU A 114 -10.64 -21.70 10.09
N PRO A 115 -10.57 -21.38 11.40
CA PRO A 115 -11.49 -21.91 12.40
C PRO A 115 -12.97 -21.53 12.19
N LYS A 116 -13.23 -20.44 11.45
CA LYS A 116 -14.57 -19.98 11.09
C LYS A 116 -14.59 -19.70 9.60
N ALA A 117 -15.49 -20.36 8.87
CA ALA A 117 -15.85 -19.89 7.54
C ALA A 117 -16.42 -18.47 7.71
N ALA A 118 -15.74 -17.46 7.15
CA ALA A 118 -16.30 -16.12 7.04
C ALA A 118 -17.68 -16.27 6.41
N GLN A 119 -18.74 -15.94 7.15
CA GLN A 119 -20.08 -16.04 6.59
C GLN A 119 -20.14 -15.09 5.40
N PRO A 120 -20.39 -15.59 4.17
CA PRO A 120 -20.55 -14.70 3.04
C PRO A 120 -21.69 -13.74 3.37
N LEU A 121 -21.44 -12.45 3.17
CA LEU A 121 -22.47 -11.43 3.37
C LEU A 121 -23.68 -11.83 2.52
N ASP A 122 -24.87 -11.75 3.11
CA ASP A 122 -26.14 -11.98 2.42
C ASP A 122 -26.43 -10.76 1.53
N THR A 123 -25.64 -10.64 0.46
CA THR A 123 -25.62 -9.53 -0.49
C THR A 123 -25.67 -10.08 -1.90
N ASP A 124 -26.49 -9.46 -2.75
CA ASP A 124 -26.63 -9.80 -4.16
C ASP A 124 -25.32 -9.45 -4.92
N PRO A 125 -24.60 -10.44 -5.50
CA PRO A 125 -23.36 -10.20 -6.23
C PRO A 125 -23.51 -9.18 -7.38
N GLY A 126 -24.67 -9.15 -8.03
CA GLY A 126 -24.94 -8.21 -9.12
C GLY A 126 -25.00 -6.76 -8.63
N ARG A 127 -25.61 -6.54 -7.45
CA ARG A 127 -25.67 -5.21 -6.82
C ARG A 127 -24.33 -4.77 -6.27
N GLU A 128 -23.54 -5.69 -5.72
CA GLU A 128 -22.16 -5.41 -5.29
C GLU A 128 -21.29 -4.96 -6.46
N PHE A 129 -21.35 -5.68 -7.60
CA PHE A 129 -20.61 -5.32 -8.80
C PHE A 129 -21.08 -3.98 -9.39
N LEU A 130 -22.39 -3.77 -9.50
CA LEU A 130 -22.96 -2.50 -9.96
C LEU A 130 -22.59 -1.35 -9.02
N GLY A 131 -22.62 -1.59 -7.71
CA GLY A 131 -22.21 -0.65 -6.68
C GLY A 131 -20.74 -0.24 -6.80
N PHE A 132 -19.85 -1.20 -7.06
CA PHE A 132 -18.44 -0.94 -7.33
C PHE A 132 -18.23 -0.11 -8.61
N LEU A 133 -18.90 -0.48 -9.72
CA LEU A 133 -18.83 0.29 -10.96
C LEU A 133 -19.36 1.71 -10.79
N ALA A 134 -20.48 1.87 -10.07
CA ALA A 134 -21.04 3.19 -9.76
C ALA A 134 -20.09 4.02 -8.89
N MET A 135 -19.42 3.41 -7.91
CA MET A 135 -18.38 4.08 -7.11
C MET A 135 -17.24 4.59 -8.01
N MET A 136 -16.71 3.74 -8.89
CA MET A 136 -15.63 4.11 -9.81
C MET A 136 -16.05 5.22 -10.76
N ALA A 137 -17.25 5.12 -11.32
CA ALA A 137 -17.83 6.17 -12.17
C ALA A 137 -18.00 7.49 -11.40
N GLY A 138 -18.46 7.44 -10.14
CA GLY A 138 -18.59 8.62 -9.28
C GLY A 138 -17.25 9.28 -8.93
N VAL A 139 -16.21 8.49 -8.66
CA VAL A 139 -14.84 8.98 -8.44
C VAL A 139 -14.30 9.67 -9.69
N ILE A 140 -14.43 9.02 -10.86
CA ILE A 140 -13.97 9.59 -12.14
C ILE A 140 -14.76 10.87 -12.46
N ALA A 141 -16.09 10.84 -12.35
CA ALA A 141 -16.94 11.99 -12.58
C ALA A 141 -16.59 13.15 -11.65
N GLY A 142 -16.33 12.89 -10.36
CA GLY A 142 -15.94 13.92 -9.42
C GLY A 142 -14.57 14.54 -9.71
N ALA A 143 -13.59 13.73 -10.12
CA ALA A 143 -12.26 14.22 -10.52
C ALA A 143 -12.31 15.03 -11.83
N LEU A 144 -13.13 14.60 -12.79
CA LEU A 144 -13.35 15.35 -14.03
C LEU A 144 -14.10 16.66 -13.77
N LEU A 145 -15.10 16.63 -12.88
CA LEU A 145 -15.88 17.81 -12.49
C LEU A 145 -15.01 18.86 -11.81
N SER A 146 -14.20 18.48 -10.82
CA SER A 146 -13.30 19.44 -10.17
C SER A 146 -12.29 20.03 -11.15
N ARG A 147 -11.73 19.20 -12.04
CA ARG A 147 -10.82 19.68 -13.08
C ARG A 147 -11.52 20.67 -14.01
N TRP A 148 -12.73 20.35 -14.46
CA TRP A 148 -13.52 21.22 -15.32
C TRP A 148 -13.85 22.55 -14.65
N ILE A 149 -14.27 22.54 -13.38
CA ILE A 149 -14.57 23.75 -12.60
C ILE A 149 -13.33 24.64 -12.46
N LEU A 150 -12.17 24.06 -12.13
CA LEU A 150 -10.94 24.84 -11.95
C LEU A 150 -10.41 25.40 -13.27
N VAL A 151 -10.52 24.65 -14.37
CA VAL A 151 -10.21 25.16 -15.71
C VAL A 151 -11.16 26.29 -16.11
N ALA A 152 -12.46 26.13 -15.85
CA ALA A 152 -13.46 27.18 -16.09
C ALA A 152 -13.22 28.43 -15.22
N ALA A 153 -12.61 28.27 -14.05
CA ALA A 153 -12.16 29.37 -13.18
C ALA A 153 -10.85 30.03 -13.67
N GLY A 154 -10.28 29.58 -14.79
CA GLY A 154 -9.07 30.15 -15.40
C GLY A 154 -7.75 29.56 -14.90
N LEU A 155 -7.78 28.46 -14.14
CA LEU A 155 -6.56 27.78 -13.71
C LEU A 155 -6.10 26.76 -14.73
N ASP A 156 -4.79 26.72 -14.99
CA ASP A 156 -4.18 25.72 -15.88
C ASP A 156 -3.74 24.48 -15.08
N PRO A 157 -4.22 23.26 -15.40
CA PRO A 157 -3.75 22.02 -14.76
C PRO A 157 -2.25 21.77 -14.91
N ASP A 158 -1.66 22.27 -16.00
CA ASP A 158 -0.26 22.05 -16.34
C ASP A 158 0.64 23.24 -15.96
N ASP A 159 0.10 24.21 -15.21
CA ASP A 159 0.81 25.41 -14.75
C ASP A 159 2.13 25.04 -14.05
N PRO A 160 3.25 25.72 -14.34
CA PRO A 160 4.53 25.46 -13.66
C PRO A 160 4.46 25.65 -12.13
N ASN A 161 3.50 26.43 -11.63
CA ASN A 161 3.27 26.64 -10.22
C ASN A 161 2.67 25.39 -9.55
N LYS A 162 3.49 24.77 -8.69
CA LYS A 162 3.12 23.58 -7.91
C LYS A 162 1.91 23.78 -7.01
N TRP A 163 1.64 25.01 -6.55
CA TRP A 163 0.48 25.32 -5.73
C TRP A 163 -0.83 25.20 -6.52
N ILE A 164 -0.82 25.61 -7.79
CA ILE A 164 -1.99 25.47 -8.67
C ILE A 164 -2.27 23.98 -8.93
N ARG A 165 -1.23 23.21 -9.25
CA ARG A 165 -1.36 21.74 -9.39
C ARG A 165 -1.87 21.07 -8.12
N LEU A 166 -1.41 21.52 -6.95
CA LEU A 166 -1.88 21.01 -5.66
C LEU A 166 -3.38 21.30 -5.46
N VAL A 167 -3.87 22.48 -5.85
CA VAL A 167 -5.31 22.80 -5.80
C VAL A 167 -6.11 21.83 -6.68
N PHE A 168 -5.64 21.51 -7.89
CA PHE A 168 -6.29 20.50 -8.74
C PHE A 168 -6.39 19.13 -8.06
N VAL A 169 -5.31 18.66 -7.43
CA VAL A 169 -5.28 17.37 -6.73
C VAL A 169 -6.22 17.39 -5.52
N LEU A 170 -6.15 18.43 -4.68
CA LEU A 170 -6.98 18.55 -3.49
C LEU A 170 -8.46 18.67 -3.84
N ALA A 171 -8.80 19.52 -4.81
CA ALA A 171 -10.18 19.64 -5.29
C ALA A 171 -10.68 18.32 -5.88
N GLY A 172 -9.86 17.62 -6.65
CA GLY A 172 -10.15 16.27 -7.15
C GLY A 172 -10.48 15.28 -6.04
N ILE A 173 -9.68 15.22 -4.97
CA ILE A 173 -9.95 14.33 -3.83
C ILE A 173 -11.25 14.73 -3.12
N VAL A 174 -11.44 16.03 -2.88
CA VAL A 174 -12.61 16.57 -2.16
C VAL A 174 -13.92 16.36 -2.92
N THR A 175 -13.91 16.34 -4.26
CA THR A 175 -15.11 16.06 -5.07
C THR A 175 -15.27 14.57 -5.38
N ALA A 176 -14.20 13.87 -5.72
CA ALA A 176 -14.24 12.48 -6.17
C ALA A 176 -14.64 11.51 -5.05
N LEU A 177 -14.11 11.68 -3.84
CA LEU A 177 -14.43 10.77 -2.74
C LEU A 177 -15.91 10.84 -2.32
N PRO A 178 -16.51 12.03 -2.09
CA PRO A 178 -17.93 12.11 -1.74
C PRO A 178 -18.85 11.67 -2.88
N LEU A 179 -18.54 12.00 -4.14
CA LEU A 179 -19.35 11.57 -5.28
C LEU A 179 -19.27 10.06 -5.52
N GLY A 180 -18.07 9.48 -5.37
CA GLY A 180 -17.87 8.03 -5.39
C GLY A 180 -18.67 7.33 -4.30
N TRP A 181 -18.60 7.82 -3.07
CA TRP A 181 -19.37 7.28 -1.95
C TRP A 181 -20.89 7.42 -2.15
N TRP A 182 -21.35 8.57 -2.63
CA TRP A 182 -22.75 8.81 -2.96
C TRP A 182 -23.26 7.85 -4.05
N ALA A 183 -22.49 7.68 -5.12
CA ALA A 183 -22.83 6.76 -6.21
C ALA A 183 -22.86 5.30 -5.74
N ALA A 184 -21.86 4.89 -4.93
CA ALA A 184 -21.82 3.57 -4.31
C ALA A 184 -23.05 3.31 -3.44
N ARG A 185 -23.49 4.31 -2.66
CA ARG A 185 -24.67 4.22 -1.80
C ARG A 185 -25.96 4.14 -2.60
N LYS A 186 -26.08 4.91 -3.68
CA LYS A 186 -27.27 4.89 -4.54
C LYS A 186 -27.42 3.58 -5.32
N ALA A 187 -26.30 3.01 -5.76
CA ALA A 187 -26.28 1.74 -6.51
C ALA A 187 -26.34 0.48 -5.63
N GLY A 188 -26.30 0.63 -4.30
CA GLY A 188 -26.44 -0.49 -3.37
C GLY A 188 -25.16 -1.28 -3.12
N PHE A 189 -24.00 -0.62 -3.02
CA PHE A 189 -22.74 -1.26 -2.61
C PHE A 189 -22.75 -1.59 -1.10
N GLU A 190 -23.45 -2.65 -0.71
CA GLU A 190 -23.73 -2.94 0.69
C GLU A 190 -22.48 -3.30 1.49
N THR A 191 -21.53 -4.04 0.92
CA THR A 191 -20.26 -4.39 1.59
C THR A 191 -19.51 -3.15 2.07
N LEU A 192 -19.31 -2.17 1.17
CA LEU A 192 -18.62 -0.92 1.50
C LEU A 192 -19.41 -0.10 2.50
N ASN A 193 -20.71 0.06 2.28
CA ASN A 193 -21.57 0.91 3.10
C ASN A 193 -21.75 0.36 4.53
N ARG A 194 -21.93 -0.96 4.67
CA ARG A 194 -22.02 -1.63 5.98
C ARG A 194 -20.68 -1.57 6.73
N SER A 195 -19.55 -1.76 6.03
CA SER A 195 -18.22 -1.69 6.65
C SER A 195 -17.91 -0.28 7.16
N LEU A 196 -18.11 0.74 6.33
CA LEU A 196 -17.89 2.14 6.73
C LEU A 196 -18.83 2.54 7.87
N SER A 197 -20.13 2.29 7.73
CA SER A 197 -21.09 2.62 8.80
C SER A 197 -20.84 1.85 10.09
N GLY A 198 -20.41 0.58 10.00
CA GLY A 198 -20.03 -0.24 11.14
C GLY A 198 -18.84 0.34 11.90
N TYR A 199 -17.79 0.78 11.18
CA TYR A 199 -16.64 1.44 11.79
C TYR A 199 -17.03 2.76 12.49
N PHE A 200 -17.73 3.66 11.79
CA PHE A 200 -18.10 4.98 12.33
C PHE A 200 -19.18 4.94 13.43
N ARG A 201 -19.87 3.81 13.61
CA ARG A 201 -20.77 3.58 14.75
C ARG A 201 -20.03 3.28 16.04
N GLN A 202 -18.76 2.89 16.00
CA GLN A 202 -18.01 2.58 17.20
C GLN A 202 -17.71 3.85 18.01
N PRO A 203 -17.87 3.81 19.36
CA PRO A 203 -17.54 4.95 20.20
C PRO A 203 -16.05 5.29 20.07
N GLY A 204 -15.76 6.55 19.75
CA GLY A 204 -14.38 7.02 19.57
C GLY A 204 -13.77 6.78 18.18
N ALA A 205 -14.50 6.26 17.19
CA ALA A 205 -13.98 6.02 15.84
C ALA A 205 -13.34 7.27 15.21
N TRP A 206 -13.98 8.43 15.33
CA TRP A 206 -13.44 9.70 14.84
C TRP A 206 -12.15 10.12 15.55
N ALA A 207 -12.09 9.95 16.87
CA ALA A 207 -10.89 10.25 17.66
C ALA A 207 -9.74 9.32 17.30
N PHE A 208 -10.02 8.04 17.06
CA PHE A 208 -9.03 7.06 16.64
C PHE A 208 -8.53 7.32 15.21
N LEU A 209 -9.40 7.71 14.28
CA LEU A 209 -9.00 8.14 12.94
C LEU A 209 -8.09 9.37 13.00
N LEU A 210 -8.45 10.38 13.79
CA LEU A 210 -7.64 11.57 14.00
C LEU A 210 -6.26 11.22 14.60
N LEU A 211 -6.23 10.31 15.58
CA LEU A 211 -4.99 9.82 16.16
C LEU A 211 -4.08 9.18 15.10
N ILE A 212 -4.61 8.32 14.23
CA ILE A 212 -3.83 7.69 13.14
C ILE A 212 -3.26 8.75 12.19
N VAL A 213 -4.10 9.71 11.78
CA VAL A 213 -3.68 10.79 10.87
C VAL A 213 -2.55 11.61 11.51
N LEU A 214 -2.73 12.07 12.75
CA LEU A 214 -1.71 12.86 13.45
C LEU A 214 -0.43 12.06 13.71
N TYR A 215 -0.56 10.79 14.07
CA TYR A 215 0.57 9.88 14.28
C TYR A 215 1.41 9.71 13.01
N LYS A 216 0.75 9.58 11.85
CA LYS A 216 1.41 9.42 10.55
C LYS A 216 1.86 10.72 9.91
N LEU A 217 1.27 11.85 10.29
CA LEU A 217 1.59 13.16 9.72
C LEU A 217 3.07 13.53 9.96
N GLY A 218 3.56 13.32 11.19
CA GLY A 218 4.97 13.61 11.52
C GLY A 218 5.96 12.73 10.76
N ASP A 219 5.64 11.43 10.60
CA ASP A 219 6.42 10.47 9.80
C ASP A 219 6.47 10.90 8.32
N ALA A 220 5.31 11.28 7.76
CA ALA A 220 5.19 11.70 6.38
C ALA A 220 5.99 12.98 6.08
N PHE A 221 5.95 13.97 7.00
CA PHE A 221 6.75 15.18 6.86
C PHE A 221 8.25 14.88 6.90
N ALA A 222 8.71 14.15 7.91
CA ALA A 222 10.12 13.77 8.01
C ALA A 222 10.57 13.02 6.75
N GLY A 223 9.84 11.99 6.34
CA GLY A 223 10.15 11.19 5.14
C GLY A 223 10.25 12.02 3.86
N SER A 224 9.37 13.01 3.68
CA SER A 224 9.39 13.88 2.49
C SER A 224 10.57 14.87 2.46
N LEU A 225 11.11 15.23 3.63
CA LEU A 225 12.18 16.22 3.78
C LEU A 225 13.57 15.58 3.94
N THR A 226 13.67 14.35 4.42
CA THR A 226 14.95 13.66 4.69
C THR A 226 15.84 13.58 3.46
N THR A 227 15.33 13.09 2.32
CA THR A 227 16.16 12.97 1.11
C THR A 227 16.65 14.33 0.59
N PRO A 228 15.79 15.36 0.43
CA PRO A 228 16.26 16.70 0.12
C PRO A 228 17.26 17.28 1.13
N PHE A 229 17.03 17.10 2.43
CA PHE A 229 17.92 17.60 3.49
C PHE A 229 19.31 16.95 3.43
N LEU A 230 19.39 15.63 3.27
CA LEU A 230 20.65 14.91 3.19
C LEU A 230 21.46 15.32 1.94
N ILE A 231 20.81 15.49 0.80
CA ILE A 231 21.49 15.81 -0.45
C ILE A 231 21.84 17.31 -0.53
N LYS A 232 20.89 18.19 -0.21
CA LYS A 232 21.05 19.64 -0.40
C LYS A 232 21.58 20.37 0.83
N GLY A 233 21.23 19.92 2.04
CA GLY A 233 21.67 20.52 3.29
C GLY A 233 23.03 19.97 3.73
N MET A 234 23.13 18.64 3.84
CA MET A 234 24.33 17.96 4.35
C MET A 234 25.33 17.58 3.24
N ALA A 235 25.04 17.91 1.98
CA ALA A 235 25.89 17.65 0.81
C ALA A 235 26.30 16.19 0.59
N PHE A 236 25.51 15.22 1.08
CA PHE A 236 25.77 13.80 0.79
C PHE A 236 25.54 13.47 -0.68
N THR A 237 26.27 12.48 -1.17
CA THR A 237 26.08 11.99 -2.53
C THR A 237 24.78 11.21 -2.66
N GLN A 238 24.19 11.20 -3.85
CA GLN A 238 22.99 10.39 -4.13
C GLN A 238 23.25 8.89 -3.92
N ALA A 239 24.49 8.44 -4.14
CA ALA A 239 24.89 7.06 -3.91
C ALA A 239 24.86 6.69 -2.42
N GLU A 240 25.42 7.52 -1.55
CA GLU A 240 25.40 7.31 -0.09
C GLU A 240 23.97 7.31 0.45
N VAL A 241 23.17 8.31 0.07
CA VAL A 241 21.75 8.40 0.46
C VAL A 241 20.96 7.20 -0.08
N GLY A 242 21.29 6.73 -1.28
CA GLY A 242 20.71 5.52 -1.87
C GLY A 242 21.03 4.25 -1.07
N ILE A 243 22.28 4.06 -0.67
CA ILE A 243 22.71 2.91 0.15
C ILE A 243 22.03 2.96 1.53
N ILE A 244 22.02 4.12 2.17
CA ILE A 244 21.39 4.29 3.49
C ILE A 244 19.89 3.97 3.41
N ASN A 245 19.16 4.54 2.43
CA ASN A 245 17.71 4.35 2.37
C ASN A 245 17.30 2.95 1.89
N LYS A 246 18.01 2.38 0.91
CA LYS A 246 17.59 1.11 0.28
C LYS A 246 18.18 -0.13 0.94
N VAL A 247 19.40 -0.04 1.49
CA VAL A 247 20.09 -1.20 2.08
C VAL A 247 20.01 -1.14 3.60
N ILE A 248 20.56 -0.09 4.20
CA ILE A 248 20.62 0.01 5.68
C ILE A 248 19.22 0.18 6.25
N GLY A 249 18.42 1.09 5.69
CA GLY A 249 17.03 1.33 6.09
C GLY A 249 16.19 0.07 5.99
N LEU A 250 16.39 -0.75 4.97
CA LEU A 250 15.70 -2.03 4.84
C LEU A 250 16.02 -2.97 6.00
N TRP A 251 17.31 -3.21 6.30
CA TRP A 251 17.72 -4.05 7.42
C TRP A 251 17.25 -3.50 8.78
N LEU A 252 17.38 -2.19 9.00
CA LEU A 252 16.91 -1.55 10.22
C LEU A 252 15.40 -1.71 10.40
N THR A 253 14.60 -1.62 9.33
CA THR A 253 13.15 -1.85 9.42
C THR A 253 12.80 -3.30 9.68
N ILE A 254 13.58 -4.26 9.16
CA ILE A 254 13.42 -5.71 9.43
C ILE A 254 13.67 -5.98 10.92
N PHE A 255 14.85 -5.61 11.43
CA PHE A 255 15.20 -5.86 12.83
C PHE A 255 14.33 -5.04 13.79
N GLY A 256 14.01 -3.79 13.44
CA GLY A 256 13.11 -2.94 14.21
C GLY A 256 11.70 -3.52 14.31
N ALA A 257 11.15 -4.03 13.21
CA ALA A 257 9.83 -4.67 13.22
C ALA A 257 9.82 -5.93 14.10
N LEU A 258 10.83 -6.80 13.97
CA LEU A 258 10.95 -8.01 14.79
C LEU A 258 11.13 -7.68 16.28
N ALA A 259 11.99 -6.73 16.61
CA ALA A 259 12.19 -6.27 17.99
C ALA A 259 10.91 -5.65 18.57
N ALA A 260 10.20 -4.81 17.80
CA ALA A 260 8.92 -4.25 18.20
C ALA A 260 7.86 -5.34 18.43
N GLY A 261 7.79 -6.34 17.55
CA GLY A 261 6.91 -7.50 17.71
C GLY A 261 7.19 -8.29 18.99
N ALA A 262 8.46 -8.50 19.32
CA ALA A 262 8.87 -9.16 20.57
C ALA A 262 8.51 -8.33 21.81
N VAL A 263 8.65 -7.01 21.75
CA VAL A 263 8.23 -6.10 22.84
C VAL A 263 6.71 -6.13 23.02
N MET A 264 5.93 -6.19 21.93
CA MET A 264 4.47 -6.27 21.96
C MET A 264 3.92 -7.55 22.63
N LEU A 265 4.76 -8.56 22.90
CA LEU A 265 4.38 -9.70 23.73
C LEU A 265 4.31 -9.37 25.23
N ARG A 266 5.04 -8.33 25.65
CA ARG A 266 5.25 -7.97 27.06
C ARG A 266 4.50 -6.72 27.48
N ILE A 267 4.11 -5.86 26.54
CA ILE A 267 3.38 -4.62 26.83
C ILE A 267 2.01 -4.61 26.16
N ARG A 268 1.08 -3.84 26.72
CA ARG A 268 -0.25 -3.67 26.14
C ARG A 268 -0.17 -2.82 24.86
N LEU A 269 -1.09 -3.05 23.92
CA LEU A 269 -1.09 -2.40 22.60
C LEU A 269 -1.23 -0.87 22.67
N ASP A 270 -2.04 -0.36 23.61
CA ASP A 270 -2.22 1.07 23.88
C ASP A 270 -0.92 1.73 24.38
N GLN A 271 -0.22 1.07 25.30
CA GLN A 271 1.08 1.52 25.80
C GLN A 271 2.16 1.45 24.72
N ALA A 272 2.14 0.39 23.89
CA ALA A 272 3.04 0.25 22.76
C ALA A 272 2.89 1.42 21.78
N LEU A 273 1.65 1.77 21.44
CA LEU A 273 1.36 2.88 20.52
C LEU A 273 1.94 4.21 21.02
N LEU A 274 1.81 4.52 22.30
CA LEU A 274 2.38 5.73 22.89
C LEU A 274 3.92 5.67 22.97
N ALA A 275 4.48 4.54 23.41
CA ALA A 275 5.93 4.39 23.55
C ALA A 275 6.65 4.50 22.19
N PHE A 276 6.14 3.82 21.16
CA PHE A 276 6.69 3.93 19.81
C PHE A 276 6.45 5.31 19.19
N GLY A 277 5.34 5.98 19.53
CA GLY A 277 5.13 7.38 19.17
C GLY A 277 6.20 8.30 19.75
N VAL A 278 6.58 8.13 21.01
CA VAL A 278 7.67 8.90 21.64
C VAL A 278 9.02 8.60 20.97
N LEU A 279 9.33 7.33 20.68
CA LEU A 279 10.55 6.96 19.96
C LEU A 279 10.60 7.60 18.56
N GLN A 280 9.47 7.65 17.86
CA GLN A 280 9.35 8.33 16.57
C GLN A 280 9.60 9.84 16.69
N LEU A 281 9.10 10.48 17.75
CA LEU A 281 9.38 11.90 18.03
C LEU A 281 10.87 12.15 18.28
N VAL A 282 11.53 11.30 19.08
CA VAL A 282 12.98 11.41 19.34
C VAL A 282 13.79 11.29 18.04
N SER A 283 13.41 10.36 17.16
CA SER A 283 14.02 10.22 15.84
C SER A 283 13.87 11.50 15.00
N ASN A 284 12.67 12.09 14.98
CA ASN A 284 12.41 13.34 14.26
C ASN A 284 13.15 14.55 14.86
N LEU A 285 13.30 14.61 16.18
CA LEU A 285 14.11 15.63 16.86
C LEU A 285 15.60 15.51 16.50
N GLY A 286 16.09 14.31 16.19
CA GLY A 286 17.44 14.11 15.67
C GLY A 286 17.70 14.86 14.36
N PHE A 287 16.73 14.85 13.43
CA PHE A 287 16.84 15.64 12.19
C PHE A 287 16.86 17.15 12.47
N TRP A 288 16.07 17.61 13.44
CA TRP A 288 16.10 19.01 13.85
C TRP A 288 17.45 19.40 14.46
N LEU A 289 18.00 18.58 15.35
CA LEU A 289 19.32 18.81 15.94
C LEU A 289 20.40 18.92 14.86
N LEU A 290 20.42 17.97 13.91
CA LEU A 290 21.35 18.00 12.77
C LEU A 290 21.21 19.28 11.94
N ALA A 291 19.98 19.76 11.72
CA ALA A 291 19.72 20.97 10.97
C ALA A 291 20.14 22.27 11.69
N VAL A 292 20.28 22.24 13.02
CA VAL A 292 20.74 23.40 13.81
C VAL A 292 22.26 23.35 14.05
N SER A 293 22.85 22.16 14.12
CA SER A 293 24.28 21.97 14.42
C SER A 293 25.19 21.85 13.19
N GLY A 294 24.64 21.57 12.01
CA GLY A 294 25.37 21.40 10.75
C GLY A 294 24.99 22.45 9.73
#